data_AF-A0A2U0U7C6-F1
#
_entry.id   AF-A0A2U0U7C6-F1
#
_cell.length_a   1.000
_cell.length_b   1.000
_cell.length_c   1.000
_cell.angle_alpha   90.00
_cell.angle_beta   90.00
_cell.angle_gamma   90.00
#
_symmetry.space_group_name_H-M   'P 1'
#
loop_
_entity.id
_entity.type
_entity.pdbx_description
1 polymer ?
#
loop_
_entity_poly.entity_id
_entity_poly.type
_entity_poly.pdbx_seq_one_letter_code
_entity_poly.pdbx_strand_id
1 'polypeptide(L)' 'MKDLEEYRAAILRALMQASDADGTPKLTKAEAEALVAELSDNELSDGMPFNTPEEVAELLLDSGL' A
#
# COMPACT_ATOMS: atom_id res chain seq x y z
N MET A 1 1.73 -17.01 6.79
CA MET A 1 1.90 -16.47 5.42
C MET A 1 0.59 -15.95 4.83
N LYS A 2 -0.58 -16.58 5.02
CA LYS A 2 -1.89 -16.01 4.60
C LYS A 2 -2.11 -14.57 5.09
N ASP A 3 -1.72 -14.28 6.33
CA ASP A 3 -1.83 -12.93 6.91
C ASP A 3 -0.95 -11.89 6.19
N LEU A 4 0.19 -12.32 5.63
CA LEU A 4 1.11 -11.45 4.88
C LEU A 4 0.55 -11.08 3.50
N GLU A 5 0.00 -12.07 2.80
CA GLU A 5 -0.65 -11.86 1.51
C GLU A 5 -1.91 -11.00 1.67
N GLU A 6 -2.69 -11.22 2.73
CA GLU A 6 -3.87 -10.41 3.05
C GLU A 6 -3.48 -8.96 3.40
N TYR A 7 -2.41 -8.78 4.18
CA TYR A 7 -1.87 -7.45 4.49
C TYR A 7 -1.38 -6.72 3.24
N ARG A 8 -0.61 -7.40 2.37
CA ARG A 8 -0.18 -6.86 1.06
C ARG A 8 -1.36 -6.47 0.18
N ALA A 9 -2.39 -7.31 0.12
CA ALA A 9 -3.61 -7.01 -0.64
C ALA A 9 -4.41 -5.83 -0.06
N ALA A 10 -4.40 -5.68 1.27
CA ALA A 10 -5.03 -4.54 1.94
C ALA A 10 -4.29 -3.23 1.64
N ILE A 11 -2.95 -3.23 1.63
CA ILE A 11 -2.15 -2.05 1.22
C ILE A 11 -2.52 -1.66 -0.22
N LEU A 12 -2.54 -2.63 -1.14
CA LEU A 12 -2.92 -2.38 -2.54
C LEU A 12 -4.32 -1.77 -2.65
N ARG A 13 -5.28 -2.29 -1.88
CA ARG A 13 -6.64 -1.75 -1.87
C ARG A 13 -6.67 -0.31 -1.35
N ALA A 14 -5.92 0.01 -0.30
CA ALA A 14 -5.83 1.35 0.24
C ALA A 14 -5.24 2.33 -0.79
N LEU A 15 -4.15 1.95 -1.48
CA LEU A 15 -3.57 2.74 -2.57
C LEU A 15 -4.55 2.98 -3.72
N MET A 16 -5.30 1.96 -4.12
CA MET A 16 -6.32 2.08 -5.18
C MET A 16 -7.53 2.95 -4.77
N GLN A 17 -7.77 3.12 -3.47
CA GLN A 17 -8.84 3.96 -2.94
C GLN A 17 -8.37 5.39 -2.66
N ALA A 18 -7.06 5.65 -2.68
CA ALA A 18 -6.52 6.97 -2.46
C ALA A 18 -6.90 7.92 -3.60
N SER A 19 -7.54 9.02 -3.26
CA SER A 19 -7.90 10.10 -4.18
C SER A 19 -7.39 11.45 -3.67
N ASP A 20 -7.29 12.42 -4.57
CA ASP A 20 -7.08 13.81 -4.20
C ASP A 20 -8.37 14.46 -3.64
N ALA A 21 -8.29 15.76 -3.34
CA ALA A 21 -9.41 16.53 -2.80
C ALA A 21 -10.62 16.62 -3.76
N ASP A 22 -10.40 16.41 -5.05
CA ASP A 22 -11.44 16.44 -6.08
C ASP A 22 -12.03 15.03 -6.34
N GLY A 23 -11.55 14.00 -5.62
CA GLY A 23 -11.99 12.61 -5.78
C GLY A 23 -11.34 11.91 -6.96
N THR A 24 -10.31 12.49 -7.57
CA THR A 24 -9.54 11.84 -8.64
C THR A 24 -8.58 10.83 -8.03
N PRO A 25 -8.54 9.57 -8.53
CA PRO A 25 -7.58 8.58 -8.04
C PRO A 25 -6.14 9.10 -8.15
N LYS A 26 -5.36 8.97 -7.07
CA LYS A 26 -3.95 9.40 -7.05
C LYS A 26 -3.05 8.50 -7.91
N LEU A 27 -3.45 7.25 -8.07
CA LEU A 27 -2.70 6.22 -8.78
C LEU A 27 -3.60 5.46 -9.75
N THR A 28 -3.04 5.04 -10.87
CA THR A 28 -3.59 3.95 -11.66
C THR A 28 -3.38 2.62 -10.95
N LYS A 29 -4.13 1.59 -11.35
CA LYS A 29 -3.95 0.23 -10.82
C LYS A 29 -2.51 -0.27 -11.00
N ALA A 30 -1.88 -0.01 -12.14
CA ALA A 30 -0.53 -0.47 -12.42
C ALA A 30 0.52 0.21 -11.53
N GLU A 31 0.36 1.50 -11.23
CA GLU A 31 1.25 2.23 -10.31
C GLU A 31 1.08 1.73 -8.87
N ALA A 32 -0.15 1.48 -8.43
CA ALA A 32 -0.41 0.92 -7.10
C ALA A 32 0.18 -0.51 -6.96
N GLU A 33 0.05 -1.35 -7.99
CA GLU A 33 0.67 -2.68 -8.01
C GLU A 33 2.21 -2.61 -8.00
N ALA A 34 2.79 -1.63 -8.71
CA ALA A 34 4.24 -1.42 -8.71
C ALA A 34 4.76 -1.01 -7.33
N LEU A 35 4.13 -0.05 -6.65
CA LEU A 35 4.52 0.38 -5.30
C LEU A 35 4.46 -0.77 -4.29
N VAL A 36 3.40 -1.57 -4.33
CA VAL A 36 3.27 -2.73 -3.43
C VAL A 36 4.32 -3.80 -3.74
N ALA A 37 4.73 -3.94 -5.00
CA ALA A 37 5.76 -4.91 -5.39
C ALA A 37 7.17 -4.55 -4.90
N GLU A 38 7.42 -3.29 -4.51
CA GLU A 38 8.70 -2.86 -3.92
C GLU A 38 8.87 -3.37 -2.48
N LEU A 39 7.77 -3.62 -1.76
CA LEU A 39 7.82 -4.14 -0.40
C LEU A 39 8.17 -5.63 -0.39
N SER A 40 9.28 -6.00 0.24
CA SER A 40 9.63 -7.40 0.44
C SER A 40 8.78 -8.05 1.54
N ASP A 41 8.68 -9.38 1.51
CA ASP A 41 7.95 -10.14 2.53
C ASP A 41 8.52 -9.93 3.94
N ASN A 42 9.83 -9.71 4.06
CA ASN A 42 10.48 -9.43 5.35
C ASN A 42 10.08 -8.05 5.88
N GLU A 43 10.12 -7.02 5.04
CA GLU A 43 9.71 -5.66 5.44
C GLU A 43 8.24 -5.62 5.87
N LEU A 44 7.38 -6.31 5.13
CA LEU A 44 5.97 -6.43 5.50
C LEU A 44 5.79 -7.19 6.82
N SER A 45 6.51 -8.30 7.02
CA SER A 45 6.42 -9.09 8.26
C SER A 45 6.92 -8.31 9.48
N ASP A 46 7.97 -7.51 9.31
CA ASP A 46 8.55 -6.70 10.39
C ASP A 46 7.69 -5.45 10.69
N GLY A 47 7.06 -4.88 9.67
CA GLY A 47 6.22 -3.67 9.80
C GLY A 47 4.77 -3.94 10.22
N MET A 48 4.19 -5.09 9.86
CA MET A 48 2.78 -5.44 10.13
C MET A 48 2.36 -5.32 11.61
N PRO A 49 3.17 -5.68 12.62
CA PRO A 49 2.78 -5.53 14.01
C PRO A 49 2.64 -4.07 14.47
N PHE A 50 3.19 -3.11 13.72
CA PHE A 50 3.30 -1.71 14.11
C PHE A 50 2.50 -0.75 13.22
N ASN A 51 2.17 -1.16 12.00
CA ASN A 51 1.51 -0.29 11.01
C ASN A 51 0.27 -0.97 10.44
N THR A 52 -0.82 -0.23 10.24
CA THR A 52 -1.95 -0.72 9.47
C THR A 52 -1.65 -0.69 7.96
N PRO A 53 -2.38 -1.46 7.13
CA PRO A 53 -2.23 -1.39 5.68
C PRO A 53 -2.41 0.02 5.11
N GLU A 54 -3.32 0.80 5.68
CA GLU A 54 -3.60 2.18 5.29
C GLU A 54 -2.44 3.11 5.61
N GLU A 55 -1.84 3.01 6.80
CA GLU A 55 -0.66 3.79 7.19
C GLU A 55 0.52 3.51 6.24
N VAL A 56 0.75 2.24 5.89
CA VAL A 56 1.79 1.88 4.91
C VAL A 56 1.47 2.43 3.52
N ALA A 57 0.20 2.39 3.10
CA ALA A 57 -0.21 2.97 1.82
C ALA A 57 0.01 4.49 1.77
N GLU A 58 -0.27 5.21 2.86
CA GLU A 58 0.03 6.65 2.98
C GLU A 58 1.54 6.92 2.91
N LEU A 59 2.36 6.15 3.63
CA LEU A 59 3.82 6.27 3.56
C LEU A 59 4.37 6.01 2.15
N LEU A 60 3.82 5.02 1.43
CA LEU A 60 4.20 4.73 0.05
C LEU A 60 3.85 5.90 -0.88
N LEU A 61 2.65 6.47 -0.75
CA LEU A 61 2.23 7.64 -1.52
C LEU A 61 3.13 8.85 -1.28
N ASP A 62 3.55 9.07 -0.02
CA ASP A 62 4.45 10.16 0.34
C ASP A 62 5.90 9.93 -0.14
N SER A 63 6.31 8.67 -0.32
CA SER A 63 7.66 8.30 -0.78
C SER A 63 7.83 8.29 -2.30
N GLY A 64 6.72 8.15 -3.05
CA GLY A 64 6.70 7.86 -4.48
C GLY A 64 5.98 8.88 -5.37
N LEU A 65 5.58 10.04 -4.83
CA LEU A 65 5.01 11.19 -5.54
C LEU A 65 5.94 12.41 -5.49
#